data_AF-A0A4Q7MCH3-F1
#
_entry.id   AF-A0A4Q7MCH3-F1
#
_cell.length_a   1.000
_cell.length_b   1.000
_cell.length_c   1.000
_cell.angle_alpha   90.00
_cell.angle_beta   90.00
_cell.angle_gamma   90.00
#
_symmetry.space_group_name_H-M   'P 1'
#
loop_
_entity.id
_entity.type
_entity.pdbx_description
1 polymer ?
#
loop_
_entity_poly.entity_id
_entity_poly.type
_entity_poly.pdbx_seq_one_letter_code
_entity_poly.pdbx_strand_id
1 'polypeptide(L)'
;MNIHWFDRYRNKVLKVIMQLLFHTNGFLYISQQTMERDPRYKAVKLMVESGQITLFNEMFRIIPKSVVAADLGKQNIRFTMLMNRIERFTLKDLFLLGKFFELDERKIFELAYKQYLQQKKQKSI
;
A
#
# COMPACT_ATOMS: atom_id res chain seq x y z
N MET A 1 -37.03 34.71 -27.07
CA MET A 1 -36.83 33.26 -27.30
C MET A 1 -36.27 32.68 -26.01
N ASN A 2 -37.03 31.83 -25.30
CA ASN A 2 -36.76 31.49 -23.90
C ASN A 2 -35.74 30.35 -23.77
N ILE A 3 -34.52 30.69 -23.35
CA ILE A 3 -33.30 29.86 -23.34
C ILE A 3 -33.44 28.65 -22.37
N HIS A 4 -34.40 28.72 -21.45
CA HIS A 4 -34.59 27.76 -20.37
C HIS A 4 -35.22 26.41 -20.81
N TRP A 5 -35.90 26.36 -21.97
CA TRP A 5 -36.48 25.11 -22.51
C TRP A 5 -35.44 24.26 -23.27
N PHE A 6 -34.50 24.92 -23.94
CA PHE A 6 -33.42 24.28 -24.70
C PHE A 6 -32.43 23.55 -23.78
N ASP A 7 -32.19 24.10 -22.59
CA ASP A 7 -31.25 23.53 -21.60
C ASP A 7 -31.77 22.22 -20.97
N ARG A 8 -33.10 22.11 -20.78
CA ARG A 8 -33.72 20.89 -20.22
C ARG A 8 -33.67 19.72 -21.21
N TYR A 9 -33.77 19.99 -22.51
CA TYR A 9 -33.62 18.98 -23.57
C TYR A 9 -32.16 18.57 -23.76
N ARG A 10 -31.23 19.54 -23.75
CA ARG A 10 -29.79 19.30 -23.80
C ARG A 10 -29.34 18.35 -22.68
N ASN A 11 -29.85 18.53 -21.47
CA ASN A 11 -29.50 17.68 -20.32
C ASN A 11 -30.07 16.25 -20.38
N LYS A 12 -31.23 16.02 -21.02
CA LYS A 12 -31.75 14.66 -21.25
C LYS A 12 -30.98 13.94 -22.36
N VAL A 13 -30.69 14.63 -23.46
CA VAL A 13 -29.91 14.05 -24.57
C VAL A 13 -28.47 13.77 -24.14
N LEU A 14 -27.85 14.67 -23.37
CA LEU A 14 -26.52 14.45 -22.77
C LEU A 14 -26.50 13.26 -21.79
N LYS A 15 -27.56 13.06 -20.99
CA LYS A 15 -27.68 11.88 -20.12
C LYS A 15 -27.72 10.56 -20.91
N VAL A 16 -28.50 10.52 -21.99
CA VAL A 16 -28.61 9.31 -22.84
C VAL A 16 -27.31 9.05 -23.60
N ILE A 17 -26.67 10.10 -24.13
CA ILE A 17 -25.37 9.99 -24.80
C ILE A 17 -24.29 9.52 -23.82
N MET A 18 -24.25 10.05 -22.59
CA MET A 18 -23.34 9.54 -21.55
C MET A 18 -23.62 8.06 -21.25
N GLN A 19 -24.89 7.66 -21.10
CA GLN A 19 -25.28 6.28 -20.76
C GLN A 19 -24.91 5.27 -21.86
N LEU A 20 -24.96 5.68 -23.13
CA LEU A 20 -24.51 4.89 -24.28
C LEU A 20 -22.97 4.85 -24.40
N LEU A 21 -22.27 5.94 -24.06
CA LEU A 21 -20.80 5.96 -23.99
C LEU A 21 -20.26 5.08 -22.84
N PHE A 22 -21.02 4.92 -21.74
CA PHE A 22 -20.67 4.02 -20.63
C PHE A 22 -20.75 2.52 -21.00
N HIS A 23 -21.54 2.13 -22.00
CA HIS A 23 -21.71 0.72 -22.39
C HIS A 23 -20.70 0.20 -23.41
N THR A 24 -19.86 1.06 -24.01
CA THR A 24 -18.86 0.62 -25.00
C THR A 24 -17.43 1.02 -24.65
N ASN A 25 -17.21 2.04 -23.81
CA ASN A 25 -15.86 2.53 -23.48
C ASN A 25 -15.59 2.74 -21.98
N GLY A 26 -16.55 2.41 -21.09
CA GLY A 26 -16.38 2.54 -19.64
C GLY A 26 -15.40 1.54 -19.00
N PHE A 27 -15.06 0.46 -19.69
CA PHE A 27 -14.18 -0.59 -19.17
C PHE A 27 -12.68 -0.26 -19.33
N LEU A 28 -12.32 0.62 -20.27
CA LEU A 28 -10.92 0.99 -20.54
C LEU A 28 -10.42 2.14 -19.66
N TYR A 29 -11.30 3.01 -19.14
CA TYR A 29 -10.89 4.16 -18.34
C TYR A 29 -10.55 3.82 -16.88
N ILE A 30 -11.07 2.70 -16.35
CA ILE A 30 -10.79 2.26 -14.96
C ILE A 30 -9.43 1.53 -14.87
N SER A 31 -8.82 1.16 -16.00
CA SER A 31 -7.54 0.42 -16.02
C SER A 31 -6.29 1.26 -15.74
N GLN A 32 -6.39 2.59 -15.65
CA GLN A 32 -5.22 3.48 -15.50
C GLN A 32 -5.23 4.37 -14.25
N GLN A 33 -6.21 4.25 -13.36
CA GLN A 33 -6.08 4.79 -12.01
C GLN A 33 -5.51 3.69 -11.12
N THR A 34 -4.20 3.43 -11.23
CA THR A 34 -3.49 2.84 -10.10
C THR A 34 -3.75 3.79 -8.93
N MET A 35 -4.44 3.35 -7.89
CA MET A 35 -4.35 4.05 -6.61
C MET A 35 -2.86 4.15 -6.31
N GLU A 36 -2.29 5.32 -6.49
CA GLU A 36 -0.86 5.52 -6.33
C GLU A 36 -0.58 5.17 -4.87
N ARG A 37 0.06 4.02 -4.64
CA ARG A 37 0.39 3.59 -3.28
C ARG A 37 1.22 4.68 -2.66
N ASP A 38 1.09 4.83 -1.35
CA ASP A 38 1.78 5.85 -0.59
C ASP A 38 3.26 5.94 -1.03
N PRO A 39 3.76 7.12 -1.47
CA PRO A 39 5.09 7.25 -2.05
C PRO A 39 6.22 6.80 -1.09
N ARG A 40 5.92 6.72 0.21
CA ARG A 40 6.83 6.20 1.23
C ARG A 40 7.17 4.72 1.03
N TYR A 41 6.33 3.92 0.37
CA TYR A 41 6.68 2.55 -0.01
C TYR A 41 7.88 2.53 -0.97
N LYS A 42 7.86 3.39 -1.98
CA LYS A 42 8.96 3.53 -2.94
C LYS A 42 10.23 4.07 -2.26
N ALA A 43 10.08 5.02 -1.34
CA ALA A 43 11.22 5.53 -0.57
C ALA A 43 11.88 4.42 0.27
N VAL A 44 11.09 3.61 0.97
CA VAL A 44 11.59 2.45 1.74
C VAL A 44 12.32 1.46 0.83
N LYS A 45 11.74 1.14 -0.34
CA LYS A 45 12.39 0.24 -1.32
C LYS A 45 13.80 0.71 -1.67
N LEU A 46 13.94 1.97 -2.10
CA LEU A 46 15.24 2.54 -2.47
C LEU A 46 16.24 2.54 -1.30
N MET A 47 15.76 2.81 -0.08
CA MET A 47 16.60 2.78 1.13
C MET A 47 17.03 1.37 1.53
N VAL A 48 16.19 0.35 1.32
CA VAL A 48 16.57 -1.06 1.50
C VAL A 48 17.57 -1.50 0.43
N GLU A 49 17.33 -1.13 -0.83
CA GLU A 49 18.20 -1.49 -1.95
C GLU A 49 19.58 -0.84 -1.89
N SER A 50 19.66 0.40 -1.39
CA SER A 50 20.91 1.09 -1.12
C SER A 50 21.61 0.67 0.18
N GLY A 51 20.98 -0.18 0.99
CA GLY A 51 21.54 -0.66 2.26
C GLY A 51 21.46 0.33 3.44
N GLN A 52 20.73 1.44 3.29
CA GLN A 52 20.49 2.40 4.38
C GLN A 52 19.56 1.82 5.46
N ILE A 53 18.59 1.00 5.05
CA ILE A 53 17.75 0.22 5.96
C ILE A 53 18.34 -1.18 6.10
N THR A 54 18.74 -1.53 7.32
CA THR A 54 19.40 -2.82 7.62
C THR A 54 18.56 -3.69 8.56
N LEU A 55 17.58 -3.11 9.23
CA LEU A 55 16.68 -3.78 10.15
C LEU A 55 15.22 -3.56 9.74
N PHE A 56 14.39 -4.57 9.92
CA PHE A 56 12.97 -4.52 9.58
C PHE A 56 12.24 -3.32 10.21
N ASN A 57 12.52 -3.01 11.49
CA ASN A 57 11.82 -1.93 12.18
C ASN A 57 12.17 -0.53 11.64
N GLU A 58 13.29 -0.37 10.93
CA GLU A 58 13.73 0.92 10.38
C GLU A 58 12.87 1.37 9.21
N MET A 59 12.29 0.43 8.44
CA MET A 59 11.32 0.72 7.39
C MET A 59 10.19 1.63 7.90
N PHE A 60 9.77 1.40 9.14
CA PHE A 60 8.64 2.09 9.76
C PHE A 60 8.99 3.44 10.39
N ARG A 61 10.24 3.88 10.25
CA ARG A 61 10.63 5.29 10.49
C ARG A 61 10.28 6.17 9.30
N ILE A 62 10.23 5.58 8.10
CA ILE A 62 9.94 6.26 6.83
C ILE A 62 8.45 6.21 6.52
N ILE A 63 7.85 5.02 6.62
CA ILE A 63 6.41 4.83 6.45
C ILE A 63 5.73 4.55 7.79
N PRO A 64 4.64 5.27 8.15
CA PRO A 64 3.93 5.00 9.39
C PRO A 64 3.34 3.59 9.41
N LYS A 65 3.47 2.91 10.55
CA LYS A 65 2.90 1.58 10.80
C LYS A 65 1.40 1.52 10.51
N SER A 66 0.66 2.60 10.77
CA SER A 66 -0.77 2.68 10.54
C SER A 66 -1.16 2.58 9.08
N VAL A 67 -0.34 3.13 8.18
CA VAL A 67 -0.52 3.02 6.73
C VAL A 67 -0.37 1.57 6.31
N VAL A 68 0.75 0.94 6.69
CA VAL A 68 1.04 -0.46 6.34
C VAL A 68 0.05 -1.43 6.97
N ALA A 69 -0.39 -1.17 8.20
CA ALA A 69 -1.39 -1.99 8.88
C ALA A 69 -2.75 -1.90 8.20
N ALA A 70 -3.18 -0.70 7.77
CA ALA A 70 -4.41 -0.53 7.00
C ALA A 70 -4.36 -1.31 5.67
N ASP A 71 -3.24 -1.21 4.96
CA ASP A 71 -3.02 -1.93 3.68
C ASP A 71 -2.98 -3.45 3.88
N LEU A 72 -2.47 -3.93 5.02
CA LEU A 72 -2.48 -5.35 5.39
C LEU A 72 -3.85 -5.84 5.89
N GLY A 73 -4.84 -4.96 6.05
CA GLY A 73 -6.11 -5.28 6.70
C GLY A 73 -5.95 -5.68 8.17
N LYS A 74 -4.88 -5.22 8.84
CA LYS A 74 -4.58 -5.50 10.25
C LYS A 74 -4.85 -4.29 11.13
N GLN A 75 -5.26 -4.53 12.37
CA GLN A 75 -5.39 -3.46 13.36
C GLN A 75 -3.99 -2.95 13.80
N ASN A 76 -3.85 -1.62 13.90
CA ASN A 76 -2.59 -0.93 14.26
C ASN A 76 -1.95 -1.45 15.57
N ILE A 77 -2.77 -1.76 16.58
CA ILE A 77 -2.31 -2.29 17.87
C ILE A 77 -1.65 -3.66 17.67
N ARG A 78 -2.28 -4.55 16.90
CA ARG A 78 -1.72 -5.87 16.58
C ARG A 78 -0.40 -5.74 15.83
N PHE A 79 -0.34 -4.85 14.84
CA PHE A 79 0.89 -4.60 14.10
C PHE A 79 2.02 -4.12 15.03
N THR A 80 1.73 -3.17 15.92
CA THR A 80 2.70 -2.67 16.90
C THR A 80 3.21 -3.77 17.84
N MET A 81 2.35 -4.68 18.29
CA MET A 81 2.78 -5.84 19.09
C MET A 81 3.72 -6.78 18.31
N LEU A 82 3.48 -6.97 17.02
CA LEU A 82 4.35 -7.77 16.15
C LEU A 82 5.73 -7.10 15.94
N MET A 83 5.78 -5.77 15.84
CA MET A 83 7.06 -5.03 15.72
C MET A 83 8.00 -5.25 16.91
N ASN A 84 7.44 -5.44 18.11
CA ASN A 84 8.21 -5.70 19.33
C ASN A 84 8.66 -7.17 19.46
N ARG A 85 8.07 -8.07 18.67
CA ARG A 85 8.35 -9.51 18.65
C ARG A 85 8.28 -10.02 17.23
N ILE A 86 9.35 -9.76 16.46
CA ILE A 86 9.39 -10.05 15.02
C ILE A 86 9.15 -11.53 14.73
N GLU A 87 9.49 -12.42 15.68
CA GLU A 87 9.24 -13.86 15.61
C GLU A 87 7.76 -14.25 15.50
N ARG A 88 6.84 -13.30 15.75
CA ARG A 88 5.39 -13.51 15.63
C ARG A 88 4.83 -13.15 14.26
N PHE A 89 5.63 -12.55 13.37
CA PHE A 89 5.20 -12.38 11.97
C PHE A 89 5.14 -13.73 11.28
N THR A 90 4.05 -13.98 10.55
CA THR A 90 3.94 -15.19 9.73
C THR A 90 4.69 -15.02 8.42
N LEU A 91 5.10 -16.12 7.78
CA LEU A 91 5.68 -16.06 6.43
C LEU A 91 4.75 -15.38 5.42
N LYS A 92 3.43 -15.60 5.57
CA LYS A 92 2.42 -14.92 4.76
C LYS A 92 2.48 -13.40 4.92
N ASP A 93 2.67 -12.90 6.14
CA ASP A 93 2.81 -11.46 6.38
C ASP A 93 4.07 -10.91 5.69
N LEU A 94 5.20 -11.63 5.77
CA LEU A 94 6.44 -11.23 5.11
C LEU A 94 6.30 -11.19 3.58
N PHE A 95 5.60 -12.15 2.98
CA PHE A 95 5.32 -12.16 1.54
C PHE A 95 4.41 -11.01 1.11
N LEU A 96 3.38 -10.69 1.90
CA LEU A 96 2.52 -9.54 1.63
C LEU A 96 3.31 -8.23 1.70
N LEU A 97 4.19 -8.10 2.70
CA LEU A 97 5.08 -6.94 2.82
C LEU A 97 6.02 -6.84 1.61
N GLY A 98 6.59 -7.94 1.12
CA GLY A 98 7.40 -7.96 -0.12
C GLY A 98 6.63 -7.36 -1.30
N LYS A 99 5.37 -7.76 -1.48
CA LYS A 99 4.49 -7.22 -2.52
C LYS A 99 4.12 -5.75 -2.34
N PHE A 100 4.04 -5.27 -1.10
CA PHE A 100 3.69 -3.88 -0.80
C PHE A 100 4.87 -2.94 -1.03
N PHE A 101 6.04 -3.34 -0.57
CA PHE A 101 7.29 -2.61 -0.75
C PHE A 101 7.94 -2.85 -2.12
N GLU A 102 7.38 -3.75 -2.94
CA GLU A 102 7.96 -4.19 -4.22
C GLU A 102 9.42 -4.63 -4.08
N LEU A 103 9.70 -5.36 -3.00
CA LEU A 103 10.99 -5.94 -2.69
C LEU A 103 10.88 -7.47 -2.83
N ASP A 104 11.98 -8.09 -3.26
CA ASP A 104 12.13 -9.55 -3.22
C ASP A 104 11.83 -10.04 -1.79
N GLU A 105 10.97 -11.05 -1.66
CA GLU A 105 10.55 -11.60 -0.37
C GLU A 105 11.74 -12.05 0.49
N ARG A 106 12.84 -12.48 -0.14
CA ARG A 106 14.10 -12.83 0.54
C ARG A 106 14.71 -11.63 1.27
N LYS A 107 14.64 -10.42 0.69
CA LYS A 107 15.13 -9.21 1.36
C LYS A 107 14.32 -8.89 2.60
N ILE A 108 13.00 -9.01 2.52
CA ILE A 108 12.12 -8.82 3.69
C ILE A 108 12.43 -9.85 4.77
N PHE A 109 12.63 -11.11 4.37
CA PHE A 109 13.02 -12.17 5.30
C PHE A 109 14.37 -11.88 5.97
N GLU A 110 15.37 -11.44 5.21
CA GLU A 110 16.69 -11.08 5.74
C GLU A 110 16.61 -9.94 6.76
N LEU A 111 15.85 -8.88 6.45
CA LEU A 111 15.61 -7.77 7.38
C LEU A 111 14.91 -8.24 8.67
N ALA A 112 13.90 -9.10 8.55
CA ALA A 112 13.19 -9.67 9.69
C ALA A 112 14.11 -10.57 10.54
N TYR A 113 14.98 -11.36 9.90
CA TYR A 113 15.96 -12.19 10.58
C TYR A 113 17.01 -11.35 11.34
N LYS A 114 17.56 -10.30 10.71
CA LYS A 114 18.47 -9.35 11.38
C LYS A 114 17.78 -8.68 12.58
N GLN A 115 16.51 -8.29 12.42
CA GLN A 115 15.71 -7.74 13.51
C GLN A 115 15.52 -8.73 14.66
N TYR A 116 15.32 -10.02 14.36
CA TYR A 116 15.18 -11.08 15.36
C TYR A 116 16.46 -11.24 16.17
N LEU A 117 17.62 -11.29 15.50
CA LEU A 117 18.91 -11.40 16.17
C LEU A 117 19.16 -10.22 17.13
N GLN A 118 18.80 -9.00 16.71
CA GLN A 118 18.92 -7.81 17.55
C GLN A 118 18.00 -7.90 18.78
N GLN A 119 16.73 -8.25 18.61
CA GLN A 119 15.76 -8.38 19.71
C GLN A 119 16.15 -9.52 20.67
N LYS A 120 16.71 -10.62 20.15
CA LYS A 120 17.22 -11.73 20.94
C LYS A 120 18.38 -11.29 21.83
N LYS A 121 19.34 -10.53 21.28
CA LYS A 121 20.49 -9.98 22.03
C LYS A 121 20.06 -9.03 23.15
N GLN A 122 19.01 -8.24 22.93
CA GLN A 122 18.48 -7.30 23.94
C GLN A 122 17.78 -8.01 25.10
N LYS A 123 17.17 -9.18 24.87
CA LYS A 123 16.50 -9.95 25.93
C LYS A 123 17.47 -10.75 26.82
N SER A 124 18.70 -10.97 26.37
CA SER A 124 19.71 -11.76 27.10
C SER A 124 20.61 -10.93 28.03
N ILE A 125 20.37 -9.61 28.09
CA ILE A 125 21.03 -8.65 28.99
C ILE A 125 19.99 -8.26 30.05
#